data_AF-V5C380-F1
#
_entry.id   AF-V5C380-F1
#
_cell.length_a   1.000
_cell.length_b   1.000
_cell.length_c   1.000
_cell.angle_alpha   90.00
_cell.angle_beta   90.00
_cell.angle_gamma   90.00
#
_symmetry.space_group_name_H-M   'P 1'
#
loop_
_entity.id
_entity.type
_entity.pdbx_description
1 polymer ?
#
loop_
_entity_poly.entity_id
_entity_poly.type
_entity_poly.pdbx_seq_one_letter_code
_entity_poly.pdbx_strand_id
1 'polypeptide(L)' 'MIDKKLLDILACPLCKSRLIYNKADQELICRADRLAFPIKDDIPVMLEDEARVLTAEEAEALYK' A
#
# COMPACT_ATOMS: atom_id res chain seq x y z
N MET A 1 23.18 13.45 3.82
CA MET A 1 22.43 12.34 4.47
C MET A 1 20.98 12.52 4.08
N ILE A 2 20.38 11.60 3.33
CA ILE A 2 18.98 11.71 2.92
C ILE A 2 18.11 11.46 4.16
N ASP A 3 17.20 12.38 4.46
CA ASP A 3 16.41 12.41 5.69
C ASP A 3 15.46 11.19 5.75
N LYS A 4 15.51 10.39 6.83
CA LYS A 4 14.60 9.25 7.08
C LYS A 4 13.11 9.65 7.05
N LYS A 5 12.81 10.95 7.14
CA LYS A 5 11.46 11.54 7.04
C LYS A 5 10.86 11.52 5.64
N LEU A 6 11.66 11.43 4.57
CA LEU A 6 11.13 11.41 3.19
C LEU A 6 10.51 10.05 2.81
N LEU A 7 10.94 8.96 3.42
CA LEU A 7 10.40 7.61 3.21
C LEU A 7 9.10 7.34 4.01
N ASP A 8 8.71 8.26 4.90
CA ASP A 8 7.44 8.24 5.64
C ASP A 8 6.28 8.85 4.81
N ILE A 9 6.54 9.33 3.59
CA ILE A 9 5.62 10.16 2.78
C ILE A 9 4.53 9.36 2.07
N LEU A 10 4.72 8.05 1.83
CA LEU A 10 3.70 7.23 1.16
C LEU A 10 2.70 6.69 2.18
N ALA A 11 1.79 7.57 2.58
CA ALA A 11 0.62 7.26 3.39
C ALA A 11 -0.58 6.95 2.48
N CYS A 12 -1.50 6.11 2.95
CA CYS A 12 -2.74 5.80 2.23
C CYS A 12 -3.49 7.10 1.91
N PRO A 13 -3.99 7.31 0.67
CA PRO A 13 -4.75 8.51 0.32
C PRO A 13 -5.99 8.69 1.20
N LEU A 14 -6.60 7.59 1.64
CA LEU A 14 -7.84 7.53 2.42
C LEU A 14 -7.60 7.74 3.92
N CYS A 15 -6.92 6.79 4.58
CA CYS A 15 -6.76 6.80 6.03
C CYS A 15 -5.46 7.44 6.54
N LYS A 16 -4.55 7.85 5.63
CA LYS A 16 -3.20 8.34 5.96
C LYS A 16 -2.33 7.37 6.78
N SER A 17 -2.72 6.09 6.88
CA SER A 17 -1.91 5.06 7.53
C SER A 17 -0.72 4.65 6.65
N ARG A 18 0.26 3.98 7.27
CA ARG A 18 1.42 3.44 6.54
C ARG A 18 0.97 2.42 5.49
N LEU A 19 1.52 2.54 4.29
CA LEU A 19 1.39 1.54 3.24
C LEU A 19 2.54 0.53 3.32
N ILE A 20 2.24 -0.72 3.03
CA ILE A 20 3.21 -1.81 2.96
C ILE A 20 3.48 -2.09 1.49
N TYR A 21 4.73 -1.96 1.08
CA TYR A 21 5.10 -2.28 -0.29
C TYR A 21 5.27 -3.79 -0.46
N ASN A 22 4.37 -4.40 -1.24
CA ASN A 22 4.49 -5.76 -1.71
C ASN A 22 5.31 -5.79 -3.01
N LYS A 23 6.56 -6.27 -2.91
CA LYS A 23 7.46 -6.42 -4.05
C LYS A 23 7.11 -7.57 -4.97
N ALA A 24 6.39 -8.59 -4.49
CA ALA A 24 6.05 -9.76 -5.30
C ALA A 24 5.02 -9.40 -6.38
N ASP A 25 4.00 -8.64 -5.99
CA ASP A 25 2.90 -8.23 -6.86
C ASP A 25 3.04 -6.79 -7.40
N GLN A 26 4.08 -6.06 -6.96
CA GLN A 26 4.26 -4.63 -7.22
C GLN A 26 3.03 -3.80 -6.79
N GLU A 27 2.67 -3.88 -5.51
CA GLU A 27 1.48 -3.20 -4.98
C GLU A 27 1.76 -2.53 -3.63
N LEU A 28 1.01 -1.48 -3.32
CA LEU A 28 1.03 -0.81 -2.03
C LEU A 28 -0.21 -1.22 -1.23
N ILE A 29 0.00 -1.93 -0.15
CA ILE A 29 -1.07 -2.49 0.67
C ILE A 29 -1.35 -1.57 1.87
N CYS A 30 -2.62 -1.19 2.04
CA CYS A 30 -3.13 -0.53 3.22
C CYS A 30 -3.83 -1.53 4.15
N ARG A 31 -3.27 -1.73 5.36
CA ARG A 31 -3.87 -2.62 6.38
C ARG A 31 -5.13 -2.07 7.03
N ALA A 32 -5.26 -0.74 7.10
CA ALA A 32 -6.40 -0.09 7.75
C ALA A 32 -7.66 -0.22 6.89
N ASP A 33 -7.55 0.10 5.60
CA ASP A 33 -8.66 0.03 4.65
C ASP A 33 -8.81 -1.36 4.00
N ARG A 34 -7.82 -2.24 4.20
CA ARG A 34 -7.72 -3.56 3.55
C ARG A 34 -7.76 -3.47 2.03
N LEU A 35 -7.04 -2.49 1.49
CA LEU A 35 -6.92 -2.22 0.06
C LEU A 35 -5.48 -2.43 -0.41
N ALA A 36 -5.30 -2.87 -1.65
CA ALA A 36 -4.03 -2.94 -2.34
C ALA A 36 -4.08 -2.06 -3.59
N PHE A 37 -3.17 -1.10 -3.66
CA PHE A 37 -3.01 -0.16 -4.77
C PHE A 37 -1.96 -0.69 -5.73
N PRO A 38 -2.28 -0.93 -7.01
CA PRO A 38 -1.31 -1.47 -7.96
C PRO A 38 -0.26 -0.42 -8.35
N ILE A 39 0.94 -0.88 -8.70
CA ILE A 39 1.99 -0.05 -9.30
C ILE A 39 2.06 -0.38 -10.78
N LYS A 40 1.76 0.61 -11.63
CA LYS A 40 1.82 0.49 -13.10
C LYS A 40 2.91 1.42 -13.60
N ASP A 41 3.83 0.92 -14.42
CA ASP A 41 4.96 1.70 -14.95
C ASP A 41 5.82 2.38 -13.86
N ASP A 42 6.04 1.70 -12.73
CA ASP A 42 6.73 2.22 -11.54
C ASP A 42 5.99 3.38 -10.83
N ILE A 43 4.75 3.69 -11.25
CA ILE A 43 3.89 4.73 -10.66
C ILE A 43 2.80 4.06 -9.81
N PRO A 44 2.71 4.38 -8.50
CA PRO A 44 1.65 3.85 -7.65
C PRO A 44 0.30 4.47 -8.00
N VAL A 45 -0.66 3.63 -8.40
CA VAL A 45 -2.02 4.04 -8.72
C VAL A 45 -2.83 4.12 -7.42
N MET A 46 -2.77 5.28 -6.77
CA MET A 46 -3.47 5.56 -5.50
C MET A 46 -4.93 5.99 -5.70
N LEU A 47 -5.65 5.32 -6.60
CA LEU A 47 -7.07 5.55 -6.86
C LEU A 47 -7.88 4.46 -6.19
N GLU A 48 -8.94 4.82 -5.47
CA GLU A 48 -9.82 3.85 -4.78
C GLU A 48 -10.50 2.89 -5.76
N ASP A 49 -10.89 3.38 -6.94
CA ASP A 49 -11.54 2.58 -7.99
C ASP A 49 -10.60 1.50 -8.59
N GLU A 50 -9.30 1.79 -8.61
CA GLU A 50 -8.26 0.87 -9.09
C GLU A 50 -7.68 0.01 -7.96
N ALA A 51 -8.02 0.32 -6.70
CA ALA A 51 -7.55 -0.41 -5.55
C ALA A 51 -8.33 -1.72 -5.42
N ARG A 52 -7.61 -2.85 -5.35
CA ARG A 52 -8.25 -4.14 -5.09
C ARG A 52 -8.42 -4.34 -3.58
N VAL A 53 -9.51 -5.00 -3.19
CA VAL A 53 -9.71 -5.42 -1.81
C VAL A 53 -8.78 -6.59 -1.50
N LEU A 54 -8.10 -6.54 -0.36
CA LEU A 54 -7.28 -7.63 0.14
C LEU A 54 -8.15 -8.84 0.47
N THR A 55 -7.70 -10.01 0.06
CA THR A 55 -8.33 -11.27 0.49
C THR A 55 -8.07 -11.52 1.98
N ALA A 56 -8.88 -12.39 2.59
CA ALA A 56 -8.71 -12.73 4.01
C ALA A 56 -7.31 -13.31 4.31
N GLU A 57 -6.78 -14.11 3.38
CA GLU A 57 -5.45 -14.72 3.48
C GLU A 57 -4.34 -13.66 3.46
N GLU A 58 -4.42 -12.70 2.54
CA GLU A 58 -3.45 -11.60 2.46
C GLU A 58 -3.53 -10.67 3.66
N ALA A 59 -4.74 -10.37 4.13
CA ALA A 59 -4.92 -9.59 5.34
C ALA A 59 -4.27 -10.28 6.55
N GLU A 60 -4.51 -11.59 6.74
CA GLU A 60 -3.94 -12.37 7.83
C GLU A 60 -2.41 -12.46 7.78
N ALA A 61 -1.83 -12.63 6.58
CA ALA A 61 -0.38 -12.64 6.38
C ALA A 61 0.29 -11.33 6.83
N LEU A 62 -0.43 -10.20 6.82
CA LEU A 62 0.08 -8.90 7.24
C LEU A 62 -0.03 -8.64 8.75
N TYR A 63 -0.86 -9.41 9.49
CA TYR A 63 -1.00 -9.30 10.95
C TYR A 63 -0.03 -10.18 11.74
N LYS A 64 0.76 -11.00 11.05
CA LYS A 64 1.77 -11.88 11.64
C LYS A 64 3.12 -11.18 11.80
#